data_AF-A0A2A2I6Y7-F1
#
_entry.id   AF-A0A2A2I6Y7-F1
#
_cell.length_a   1.000
_cell.length_b   1.000
_cell.length_c   1.000
_cell.angle_alpha   90.00
_cell.angle_beta   90.00
_cell.angle_gamma   90.00
#
_symmetry.space_group_name_H-M   'P 1'
#
loop_
_entity.id
_entity.type
_entity.pdbx_description
1 polymer ?
#
loop_
_entity_poly.entity_id
_entity_poly.type
_entity_poly.pdbx_seq_one_letter_code
_entity_poly.pdbx_strand_id
1 'polypeptide(L)'
;MEKHVVVIYPHPDDESFGAAGTMTKYRKEGVPVTYLCGTLGEMGRNMGSPTFANRETLPEIRKEELIQACNILDVDLQLLGYRDKTIEYEDRGEVAAHLKGILEEIKPSLVITHYPEHAVHPDHNALGAAAIEAVRLMDAEDRPVVWAQAITNNYHEILGEPDVTNDISEYFETKMEAIMSHASQASGILGQFKKDDDDINELAKKRFTTEQFYIWQFND
;
A
#
# COMPACT_ATOMS: atom_id res chain seq x y z
N MET A 1 14.67 12.87 10.92
CA MET A 1 13.54 12.27 11.63
C MET A 1 12.31 12.60 10.84
N GLU A 2 11.49 11.60 10.53
CA GLU A 2 10.31 11.80 9.69
C GLU A 2 9.31 12.74 10.37
N LYS A 3 8.70 13.63 9.59
CA LYS A 3 7.71 14.60 10.06
C LYS A 3 6.29 14.13 9.80
N HIS A 4 6.06 13.45 8.67
CA HIS A 4 4.80 12.85 8.26
C HIS A 4 5.11 11.84 7.15
N VAL A 5 4.49 10.65 7.20
CA VAL A 5 4.61 9.62 6.17
C VAL A 5 3.31 9.53 5.37
N VAL A 6 3.38 9.61 4.05
CA VAL A 6 2.23 9.38 3.16
C VAL A 6 2.41 8.05 2.45
N VAL A 7 1.42 7.17 2.54
CA VAL A 7 1.39 5.89 1.81
C VAL A 7 0.37 6.00 0.69
N ILE A 8 0.73 5.59 -0.53
CA ILE A 8 -0.12 5.74 -1.73
C ILE A 8 -0.20 4.39 -2.44
N TYR A 9 -1.35 3.74 -2.35
CA TYR A 9 -1.61 2.47 -3.02
C TYR A 9 -3.01 2.44 -3.67
N PRO A 10 -3.20 1.62 -4.72
CA PRO A 10 -4.39 1.70 -5.55
C PRO A 10 -5.62 1.07 -4.91
N HIS A 11 -5.50 0.00 -4.13
CA HIS A 11 -6.67 -0.73 -3.63
C HIS A 11 -6.70 -0.80 -2.10
N PRO A 12 -7.90 -0.94 -1.51
CA PRO A 12 -8.03 -1.42 -0.13
C PRO A 12 -7.24 -2.72 0.02
N ASP A 13 -6.53 -2.95 1.12
CA ASP A 13 -5.69 -4.13 1.42
C ASP A 13 -4.21 -4.01 1.04
N ASP A 14 -3.86 -3.21 0.02
CA ASP A 14 -2.46 -2.98 -0.36
C ASP A 14 -1.66 -2.36 0.80
N GLU A 15 -2.27 -1.49 1.61
CA GLU A 15 -1.62 -0.91 2.80
C GLU A 15 -1.31 -1.97 3.86
N SER A 16 -2.26 -2.89 4.06
CA SER A 16 -2.20 -3.94 5.07
C SER A 16 -1.15 -4.98 4.72
N PHE A 17 -1.09 -5.41 3.45
CA PHE A 17 -0.08 -6.37 3.00
C PHE A 17 1.29 -5.73 2.80
N GLY A 18 1.32 -4.52 2.25
CA GLY A 18 2.53 -3.85 1.79
C GLY A 18 3.33 -3.17 2.91
N ALA A 19 2.69 -2.33 3.73
CA ALA A 19 3.40 -1.38 4.60
C ALA A 19 2.85 -1.24 6.03
N ALA A 20 1.86 -2.04 6.44
CA ALA A 20 1.23 -1.93 7.77
C ALA A 20 2.20 -1.95 8.95
N GLY A 21 3.25 -2.79 8.89
CA GLY A 21 4.26 -2.85 9.95
C GLY A 21 5.05 -1.55 10.04
N THR A 22 5.49 -1.03 8.89
CA THR A 22 6.20 0.26 8.78
C THR A 22 5.31 1.43 9.20
N MET A 23 4.03 1.43 8.80
CA MET A 23 3.06 2.45 9.21
C MET A 23 2.87 2.44 10.73
N THR A 24 2.66 1.26 11.31
CA THR A 24 2.50 1.08 12.77
C THR A 24 3.74 1.57 13.52
N LYS A 25 4.95 1.23 13.03
CA LYS A 25 6.21 1.72 13.59
C LYS A 25 6.24 3.24 13.69
N TYR A 26 5.96 3.93 12.58
CA TYR A 26 5.97 5.40 12.55
C TYR A 26 4.91 6.01 13.48
N ARG A 27 3.72 5.42 13.56
CA ARG A 27 2.69 5.84 14.52
C ARG A 27 3.15 5.68 15.97
N LYS A 28 3.82 4.57 16.33
CA LYS A 28 4.40 4.36 17.67
C LYS A 28 5.52 5.35 18.00
N GLU A 29 6.25 5.82 17.00
CA GLU A 29 7.27 6.87 17.12
C GLU A 29 6.67 8.30 17.19
N GLY A 30 5.34 8.42 17.12
CA GLY A 30 4.64 9.71 17.16
C GLY A 30 4.62 10.46 15.82
N VAL A 31 5.02 9.81 14.73
CA VAL A 31 4.99 10.38 13.38
C VAL A 31 3.56 10.19 12.79
N PRO A 32 2.90 11.26 12.30
CA PRO A 32 1.64 11.13 11.56
C PRO A 32 1.80 10.31 10.29
N VAL A 33 0.77 9.51 9.98
CA VAL A 33 0.72 8.70 8.76
C VAL A 33 -0.62 8.91 8.08
N THR A 34 -0.60 9.18 6.77
CA THR A 34 -1.81 9.27 5.94
C THR A 34 -1.74 8.27 4.80
N TYR A 35 -2.79 7.47 4.65
CA TYR A 35 -2.98 6.57 3.52
C TYR A 35 -3.88 7.21 2.47
N LEU A 36 -3.38 7.30 1.24
CA LEU A 36 -4.14 7.70 0.06
C LEU A 36 -4.49 6.44 -0.73
N CYS A 37 -5.76 6.06 -0.75
CA CYS A 37 -6.24 4.90 -1.47
C CYS A 37 -6.81 5.31 -2.83
N GLY A 38 -6.29 4.73 -3.91
CA GLY A 38 -6.67 5.05 -5.28
C GLY A 38 -8.15 4.81 -5.59
N THR A 39 -8.63 3.62 -5.26
CA THR A 39 -9.92 3.06 -5.69
C THR A 39 -10.64 2.38 -4.52
N LEU A 40 -11.77 1.73 -4.79
CA LEU A 40 -12.44 0.85 -3.82
C LEU A 40 -12.34 -0.64 -4.20
N GLY A 41 -11.52 -0.99 -5.19
CA GLY A 41 -11.34 -2.38 -5.62
C GLY A 41 -12.63 -3.01 -6.17
N GLU A 42 -13.43 -2.22 -6.90
CA GLU A 42 -14.77 -2.57 -7.40
C GLU A 42 -14.78 -3.83 -8.30
N MET A 43 -13.64 -4.11 -8.94
CA MET A 43 -13.41 -5.23 -9.84
C MET A 43 -12.62 -6.37 -9.19
N GLY A 44 -12.51 -6.38 -7.85
CA GLY A 44 -11.94 -7.46 -7.05
C GLY A 44 -12.52 -8.84 -7.39
N ARG A 45 -11.70 -9.89 -7.41
CA ARG A 45 -12.17 -11.24 -7.79
C ARG A 45 -12.75 -12.02 -6.61
N ASN A 46 -12.29 -11.74 -5.39
CA ASN A 46 -12.79 -12.39 -4.19
C ASN A 46 -14.01 -11.62 -3.66
N MET A 47 -14.94 -12.37 -3.08
CA MET A 47 -16.24 -11.88 -2.60
C MET A 47 -16.54 -12.39 -1.17
N GLY A 48 -15.48 -12.67 -0.41
CA GLY A 48 -15.55 -13.33 0.89
C GLY A 48 -15.52 -14.85 0.83
N SER A 49 -15.23 -15.49 1.97
CA SER A 49 -15.29 -16.95 2.15
C SER A 49 -15.91 -17.30 3.51
N PRO A 50 -17.17 -17.80 3.57
CA PRO A 50 -18.07 -17.99 2.43
C PRO A 50 -18.42 -16.67 1.72
N THR A 51 -18.82 -16.75 0.46
CA THR A 51 -19.19 -15.56 -0.34
C THR A 51 -20.29 -14.76 0.36
N PHE A 52 -20.04 -13.48 0.62
CA PHE A 52 -21.01 -12.54 1.20
C PHE A 52 -21.12 -11.22 0.43
N ALA A 53 -20.21 -10.95 -0.51
CA ALA A 53 -20.24 -9.78 -1.38
C ALA A 53 -20.65 -10.14 -2.82
N ASN A 54 -21.03 -9.13 -3.60
CA ASN A 54 -21.23 -9.22 -5.04
C ASN A 54 -20.67 -7.94 -5.73
N ARG A 55 -20.77 -7.85 -7.05
CA ARG A 55 -20.21 -6.71 -7.82
C ARG A 55 -20.76 -5.34 -7.40
N GLU A 56 -21.99 -5.27 -6.94
CA GLU A 56 -22.65 -4.03 -6.55
C GLU A 56 -22.34 -3.66 -5.09
N THR A 57 -22.22 -4.66 -4.20
CA THR A 57 -21.97 -4.43 -2.77
C THR A 57 -20.50 -4.37 -2.40
N LEU A 58 -19.60 -4.96 -3.21
CA LEU A 58 -18.17 -5.06 -2.91
C LEU A 58 -17.50 -3.70 -2.63
N PRO A 59 -17.75 -2.61 -3.39
CA PRO A 59 -17.06 -1.34 -3.15
C PRO A 59 -17.34 -0.77 -1.75
N GLU A 60 -18.61 -0.78 -1.32
CA GLU A 60 -18.99 -0.26 0.00
C GLU A 60 -18.48 -1.17 1.12
N ILE A 61 -18.52 -2.50 0.92
CA ILE A 61 -17.91 -3.46 1.85
C ILE A 61 -16.42 -3.17 2.00
N ARG A 62 -15.66 -3.08 0.89
CA ARG A 62 -14.22 -2.85 0.93
C ARG A 62 -13.85 -1.49 1.52
N LYS A 63 -14.70 -0.48 1.35
CA LYS A 63 -14.56 0.82 2.01
C LYS A 63 -14.67 0.70 3.52
N GLU A 64 -15.67 -0.02 4.03
CA GLU A 64 -15.84 -0.26 5.46
C GLU A 64 -14.67 -1.09 6.03
N GLU A 65 -14.23 -2.12 5.30
CA GLU A 65 -13.05 -2.92 5.63
C GLU A 65 -11.79 -2.05 5.71
N LEU A 66 -11.57 -1.18 4.71
CA LEU A 66 -10.43 -0.26 4.71
C LEU A 66 -10.46 0.73 5.88
N ILE A 67 -11.62 1.29 6.20
CA ILE A 67 -11.77 2.19 7.36
C ILE A 67 -11.38 1.44 8.65
N GLN A 68 -11.79 0.18 8.79
CA GLN A 68 -11.40 -0.65 9.94
C GLN A 68 -9.89 -0.91 9.96
N ALA A 69 -9.27 -1.25 8.82
CA ALA A 69 -7.83 -1.41 8.70
C ALA A 69 -7.08 -0.13 9.13
N CYS A 70 -7.47 1.03 8.62
CA CYS A 70 -6.84 2.29 8.97
C CYS A 70 -7.01 2.65 10.46
N ASN A 71 -8.16 2.33 11.06
CA ASN A 71 -8.37 2.50 12.51
C ASN A 71 -7.45 1.59 13.34
N ILE A 72 -7.23 0.35 12.93
CA ILE A 72 -6.31 -0.59 13.59
C ILE A 72 -4.88 -0.07 13.52
N LEU A 73 -4.49 0.45 12.35
CA LEU A 73 -3.16 0.99 12.08
C LEU A 73 -2.94 2.39 12.68
N ASP A 74 -4.00 3.03 13.20
CA ASP A 74 -4.00 4.41 13.70
C ASP A 74 -3.53 5.42 12.65
N VAL A 75 -4.03 5.33 11.41
CA VAL A 75 -3.64 6.22 10.29
C VAL A 75 -4.84 6.98 9.72
N ASP A 76 -4.57 8.17 9.19
CA ASP A 76 -5.58 8.95 8.45
C ASP A 76 -5.82 8.33 7.07
N LEU A 77 -7.06 8.32 6.61
CA LEU A 77 -7.45 7.80 5.28
C LEU A 77 -7.98 8.93 4.39
N GLN A 78 -7.49 9.00 3.15
CA GLN A 78 -8.11 9.76 2.08
C GLN A 78 -8.37 8.86 0.86
N LEU A 79 -9.59 8.92 0.34
CA LEU A 79 -9.99 8.20 -0.87
C LEU A 79 -9.81 9.12 -2.08
N LEU A 80 -9.04 8.69 -3.08
CA LEU A 80 -8.72 9.50 -4.26
C LEU A 80 -9.84 9.48 -5.32
N GLY A 81 -10.68 8.44 -5.31
CA GLY A 81 -11.88 8.37 -6.14
C GLY A 81 -11.66 7.90 -7.58
N TYR A 82 -10.53 7.26 -7.87
CA TYR A 82 -10.32 6.57 -9.14
C TYR A 82 -11.07 5.24 -9.18
N ARG A 83 -11.27 4.69 -10.38
CA ARG A 83 -11.98 3.43 -10.58
C ARG A 83 -11.01 2.27 -10.72
N ASP A 84 -11.27 1.15 -10.03
CA ASP A 84 -10.47 -0.08 -10.13
C ASP A 84 -10.35 -0.57 -11.58
N LYS A 85 -9.13 -0.94 -11.98
CA LYS A 85 -8.69 -1.37 -13.32
C LYS A 85 -8.79 -0.30 -14.40
N THR A 86 -8.72 0.96 -14.01
CA THR A 86 -8.71 2.04 -14.99
C THR A 86 -7.66 3.12 -14.77
N ILE A 87 -6.85 3.06 -13.70
CA ILE A 87 -5.87 4.11 -13.42
C ILE A 87 -4.83 4.18 -14.56
N GLU A 88 -4.53 3.06 -15.21
CA GLU A 88 -3.60 3.02 -16.34
C GLU A 88 -4.10 3.76 -17.59
N TYR A 89 -5.38 4.08 -17.66
CA TYR A 89 -5.97 4.87 -18.75
C TYR A 89 -6.16 6.35 -18.41
N GLU A 90 -5.97 6.75 -17.15
CA GLU A 90 -5.99 8.15 -16.75
C GLU A 90 -4.77 8.88 -17.32
N ASP A 91 -4.86 10.20 -17.49
CA ASP A 91 -3.69 11.00 -17.81
C ASP A 91 -2.76 11.05 -16.58
N ARG A 92 -1.57 10.46 -16.72
CA ARG A 92 -0.60 10.39 -15.62
C ARG A 92 -0.22 11.78 -15.07
N GLY A 93 -0.18 12.80 -15.93
CA GLY A 93 0.11 14.17 -15.51
C GLY A 93 -1.00 14.76 -14.64
N GLU A 94 -2.25 14.50 -14.98
CA GLU A 94 -3.41 14.91 -14.17
C GLU A 94 -3.45 14.19 -12.81
N VAL A 95 -3.22 12.87 -12.79
CA VAL A 95 -3.12 12.10 -11.53
C VAL A 95 -1.96 12.60 -10.67
N ALA A 96 -0.79 12.85 -11.28
CA ALA A 96 0.37 13.38 -10.59
C ALA A 96 0.13 14.79 -10.03
N ALA A 97 -0.55 15.66 -10.78
CA ALA A 97 -0.92 17.00 -10.32
C ALA A 97 -1.89 16.96 -9.14
N HIS A 98 -2.87 16.04 -9.16
CA HIS A 98 -3.78 15.82 -8.04
C HIS A 98 -3.03 15.35 -6.79
N LEU A 99 -2.19 14.33 -6.91
CA LEU A 99 -1.36 13.83 -5.80
C LEU A 99 -0.41 14.90 -5.27
N LYS A 100 0.23 15.68 -6.15
CA LYS A 100 1.11 16.80 -5.77
C LYS A 100 0.39 17.80 -4.88
N GLY A 101 -0.85 18.18 -5.22
CA GLY A 101 -1.65 19.10 -4.40
C GLY A 101 -1.86 18.59 -2.97
N ILE A 102 -2.18 17.30 -2.82
CA ILE A 102 -2.31 16.65 -1.50
C ILE A 102 -0.97 16.63 -0.76
N LEU A 103 0.12 16.27 -1.44
CA LEU A 103 1.46 16.22 -0.85
C LEU A 103 1.96 17.61 -0.42
N GLU A 104 1.65 18.67 -1.15
CA GLU A 104 2.00 20.05 -0.78
C GLU A 104 1.20 20.59 0.42
N GLU A 105 -0.01 20.07 0.64
CA GLU A 105 -0.81 20.34 1.83
C GLU A 105 -0.24 19.61 3.05
N ILE A 106 0.02 18.30 2.91
CA ILE A 106 0.49 17.44 4.01
C ILE A 106 1.97 17.72 4.36
N LYS A 107 2.79 18.07 3.36
CA LYS A 107 4.25 18.25 3.46
C LYS A 107 4.98 17.06 4.09
N PRO A 108 4.81 15.84 3.54
CA PRO A 108 5.47 14.67 4.09
C PRO A 108 6.98 14.75 3.89
N SER A 109 7.70 14.03 4.74
CA SER A 109 9.14 13.79 4.55
C SER A 109 9.41 12.45 3.87
N LEU A 110 8.43 11.54 3.88
CA LEU A 110 8.50 10.23 3.24
C LEU A 110 7.18 9.92 2.52
N VAL A 111 7.29 9.45 1.27
CA VAL A 111 6.21 8.84 0.51
C VAL A 111 6.53 7.37 0.28
N ILE A 112 5.57 6.48 0.54
CA ILE A 112 5.67 5.05 0.24
C ILE A 112 4.66 4.71 -0.86
N THR A 113 5.08 4.04 -1.92
CA THR A 113 4.21 3.59 -3.01
C THR A 113 4.77 2.35 -3.70
N HIS A 114 4.14 1.87 -4.77
CA HIS A 114 4.64 0.74 -5.54
C HIS A 114 5.75 1.15 -6.50
N TYR A 115 6.70 0.25 -6.73
CA TYR A 115 7.76 0.40 -7.72
C TYR A 115 7.17 0.19 -9.13
N PRO A 116 7.14 1.22 -10.00
CA PRO A 116 6.58 1.09 -11.34
C PRO A 116 7.28 0.02 -12.16
N GLU A 117 6.53 -0.71 -12.98
CA GLU A 117 6.97 -1.88 -13.77
C GLU A 117 7.23 -3.15 -12.92
N HIS A 118 7.34 -3.02 -11.60
CA HIS A 118 7.57 -4.13 -10.68
C HIS A 118 6.41 -4.38 -9.70
N ALA A 119 5.19 -3.92 -10.05
CA ALA A 119 4.04 -3.97 -9.16
C ALA A 119 2.88 -4.90 -9.59
N VAL A 120 3.16 -5.89 -10.46
CA VAL A 120 2.30 -7.00 -10.97
C VAL A 120 0.92 -6.65 -11.57
N HIS A 121 0.26 -5.56 -11.16
CA HIS A 121 -1.04 -5.09 -11.64
C HIS A 121 -0.91 -3.73 -12.34
N PRO A 122 -1.67 -3.46 -13.42
CA PRO A 122 -1.64 -2.17 -14.12
C PRO A 122 -1.86 -0.95 -13.21
N ASP A 123 -2.89 -0.97 -12.36
CA ASP A 123 -3.14 0.14 -11.41
C ASP A 123 -1.99 0.37 -10.44
N HIS A 124 -1.28 -0.68 -10.01
CA HIS A 124 -0.15 -0.53 -9.10
C HIS A 124 1.01 0.18 -9.80
N ASN A 125 1.30 -0.20 -11.05
CA ASN A 125 2.31 0.46 -11.86
C ASN A 125 1.91 1.92 -12.18
N ALA A 126 0.65 2.15 -12.54
CA ALA A 126 0.15 3.46 -12.94
C ALA A 126 0.15 4.45 -11.77
N LEU A 127 -0.43 4.07 -10.63
CA LEU A 127 -0.49 4.95 -9.46
C LEU A 127 0.88 5.16 -8.83
N GLY A 128 1.72 4.12 -8.76
CA GLY A 128 3.12 4.26 -8.32
C GLY A 128 3.90 5.24 -9.19
N ALA A 129 3.76 5.15 -10.51
CA ALA A 129 4.41 6.07 -11.44
C ALA A 129 3.88 7.51 -11.28
N ALA A 130 2.57 7.68 -11.09
CA ALA A 130 1.97 8.99 -10.85
C ALA A 130 2.40 9.60 -9.51
N ALA A 131 2.54 8.80 -8.45
CA ALA A 131 3.03 9.25 -7.15
C ALA A 131 4.50 9.71 -7.21
N ILE A 132 5.36 8.96 -7.90
CA ILE A 132 6.75 9.36 -8.15
C ILE A 132 6.80 10.66 -8.98
N GLU A 133 5.99 10.74 -10.03
CA GLU A 133 5.89 11.94 -10.87
C GLU A 133 5.40 13.16 -10.07
N ALA A 134 4.43 12.99 -9.17
CA ALA A 134 3.94 14.03 -8.28
C ALA A 134 5.07 14.62 -7.44
N VAL A 135 5.89 13.76 -6.83
CA VAL A 135 7.08 14.19 -6.06
C VAL A 135 8.12 14.85 -6.98
N ARG A 136 8.34 14.33 -8.19
CA ARG A 136 9.26 14.95 -9.16
C ARG A 136 8.83 16.37 -9.54
N LEU A 137 7.52 16.64 -9.61
CA LEU A 137 6.97 17.94 -9.95
C LEU A 137 6.99 18.94 -8.78
N MET A 138 7.27 18.50 -7.54
CA MET A 138 7.46 19.39 -6.39
C MET A 138 8.81 20.12 -6.47
N ASP A 139 8.89 21.26 -5.79
CA ASP A 139 10.13 21.99 -5.61
C ASP A 139 11.18 21.10 -4.95
N ALA A 140 12.41 21.09 -5.49
CA ALA A 140 13.46 20.15 -5.10
C ALA A 140 13.80 20.19 -3.59
N GLU A 141 13.65 21.34 -2.96
CA GLU A 141 13.91 21.54 -1.52
C GLU A 141 12.82 20.92 -0.62
N ASP A 142 11.61 20.70 -1.17
CA ASP A 142 10.44 20.19 -0.46
C ASP A 142 10.11 18.73 -0.82
N ARG A 143 10.89 18.09 -1.72
CA ARG A 143 10.65 16.72 -2.15
C ARG A 143 10.82 15.73 -0.97
N PRO A 144 9.79 14.94 -0.61
CA PRO A 144 9.99 13.81 0.29
C PRO A 144 10.91 12.76 -0.34
N VAL A 145 11.53 11.95 0.52
CA VAL A 145 12.13 10.68 0.06
C VAL A 145 11.00 9.77 -0.41
N VAL A 146 11.22 9.01 -1.49
CA VAL A 146 10.24 8.04 -1.98
C VAL A 146 10.77 6.62 -1.77
N TRP A 147 10.00 5.82 -1.05
CA TRP A 147 10.19 4.37 -0.90
C TRP A 147 9.22 3.63 -1.82
N ALA A 148 9.78 2.86 -2.73
CA ALA A 148 9.05 2.13 -3.75
C ALA A 148 9.09 0.62 -3.44
N GLN A 149 7.92 0.01 -3.30
CA GLN A 149 7.77 -1.42 -3.04
C GLN A 149 7.63 -2.21 -4.34
N ALA A 150 8.58 -3.13 -4.59
CA ALA A 150 8.52 -4.09 -5.68
C ALA A 150 7.92 -5.43 -5.23
N ILE A 151 7.05 -6.03 -6.05
CA ILE A 151 6.32 -7.26 -5.72
C ILE A 151 6.31 -8.32 -6.85
N THR A 152 6.97 -8.07 -7.98
CA THR A 152 7.19 -9.09 -9.03
C THR A 152 8.17 -10.18 -8.57
N ASN A 153 7.91 -11.45 -8.86
CA ASN A 153 8.73 -12.57 -8.35
C ASN A 153 10.25 -12.47 -8.55
N ASN A 154 10.72 -11.77 -9.58
CA ASN A 154 12.14 -11.62 -9.95
C ASN A 154 12.70 -10.21 -9.65
N TYR A 155 12.05 -9.40 -8.81
CA TYR A 155 12.51 -8.03 -8.57
C TYR A 155 13.94 -7.98 -7.98
N HIS A 156 14.31 -8.91 -7.10
CA HIS A 156 15.69 -8.98 -6.54
C HIS A 156 16.75 -9.23 -7.62
N GLU A 157 16.43 -10.04 -8.64
CA GLU A 157 17.35 -10.32 -9.75
C GLU A 157 17.56 -9.09 -10.65
N ILE A 158 16.54 -8.23 -10.76
CA ILE A 158 16.53 -7.07 -11.66
C ILE A 158 17.02 -5.80 -10.95
N LEU A 159 16.50 -5.54 -9.75
CA LEU A 159 16.74 -4.32 -8.98
C LEU A 159 17.89 -4.47 -7.98
N GLY A 160 18.34 -5.70 -7.69
CA GLY A 160 19.30 -5.98 -6.62
C GLY A 160 18.66 -5.94 -5.24
N GLU A 161 19.50 -5.78 -4.22
CA GLU A 161 19.06 -5.74 -2.81
C GLU A 161 18.25 -4.47 -2.51
N PRO A 162 17.17 -4.56 -1.72
CA PRO A 162 16.41 -3.39 -1.26
C PRO A 162 17.25 -2.45 -0.40
N ASP A 163 17.11 -1.14 -0.61
CA ASP A 163 17.79 -0.12 0.19
C ASP A 163 17.29 -0.07 1.63
N VAL A 164 16.03 -0.43 1.85
CA VAL A 164 15.37 -0.43 3.16
C VAL A 164 14.75 -1.80 3.40
N THR A 165 15.12 -2.41 4.53
CA THR A 165 14.51 -3.63 5.04
C THR A 165 14.08 -3.39 6.48
N ASN A 166 12.77 -3.32 6.71
CA ASN A 166 12.19 -3.15 8.03
C ASN A 166 11.82 -4.52 8.60
N ASP A 167 12.43 -4.88 9.73
CA ASP A 167 11.92 -5.94 10.59
C ASP A 167 10.72 -5.40 11.37
N ILE A 168 9.54 -5.93 11.09
CA ILE A 168 8.28 -5.54 11.70
C ILE A 168 7.73 -6.65 12.60
N SER A 169 8.57 -7.58 13.06
CA SER A 169 8.19 -8.67 13.97
C SER A 169 7.41 -8.19 15.20
N GLU A 170 7.78 -7.03 15.76
CA GLU A 170 7.08 -6.40 16.89
C GLU A 170 5.64 -5.98 16.55
N TYR A 171 5.37 -5.66 15.28
CA TYR A 171 4.09 -5.17 14.78
C TYR A 171 3.31 -6.22 13.97
N PHE A 172 3.75 -7.48 14.01
CA PHE A 172 3.15 -8.57 13.26
C PHE A 172 1.67 -8.76 13.58
N GLU A 173 1.28 -8.73 14.86
CA GLU A 173 -0.11 -8.91 15.27
C GLU A 173 -1.00 -7.78 14.73
N THR A 174 -0.59 -6.52 14.85
CA THR A 174 -1.32 -5.38 14.28
C THR A 174 -1.44 -5.48 12.76
N LYS A 175 -0.38 -5.91 12.06
CA LYS A 175 -0.42 -6.17 10.62
C LYS A 175 -1.44 -7.27 10.27
N MET A 176 -1.47 -8.35 11.05
CA MET A 176 -2.42 -9.43 10.84
C MET A 176 -3.86 -9.00 11.12
N GLU A 177 -4.11 -8.21 12.16
CA GLU A 177 -5.43 -7.64 12.44
C GLU A 177 -5.90 -6.75 11.29
N ALA A 178 -5.03 -5.89 10.74
CA ALA A 178 -5.35 -5.05 9.59
C ALA A 178 -5.66 -5.89 8.35
N ILE A 179 -4.84 -6.90 8.02
CA ILE A 179 -5.10 -7.85 6.93
C ILE A 179 -6.46 -8.54 7.11
N MET A 180 -6.78 -8.99 8.33
CA MET A 180 -8.01 -9.72 8.62
C MET A 180 -9.26 -8.84 8.56
N SER A 181 -9.13 -7.51 8.67
CA SER A 181 -10.25 -6.59 8.48
C SER A 181 -10.76 -6.59 7.04
N HIS A 182 -9.93 -6.94 6.06
CA HIS A 182 -10.29 -7.11 4.64
C HIS A 182 -10.96 -8.45 4.37
N ALA A 183 -12.00 -8.80 5.12
CA ALA A 183 -12.63 -10.13 5.11
C ALA A 183 -13.06 -10.61 3.71
N SER A 184 -13.45 -9.69 2.82
CA SER A 184 -13.83 -9.97 1.44
C SER A 184 -12.66 -10.52 0.59
N GLN A 185 -11.41 -10.18 0.94
CA GLN A 185 -10.19 -10.55 0.22
C GLN A 185 -9.27 -11.49 1.01
N ALA A 186 -9.14 -11.28 2.32
CA ALA A 186 -8.17 -11.91 3.20
C ALA A 186 -8.23 -13.44 3.16
N SER A 187 -9.43 -14.02 3.12
CA SER A 187 -9.57 -15.48 3.06
C SER A 187 -9.03 -16.12 1.78
N GLY A 188 -9.08 -15.42 0.64
CA GLY A 188 -8.51 -15.90 -0.62
C GLY A 188 -6.98 -15.85 -0.61
N ILE A 189 -6.43 -14.79 0.00
CA ILE A 189 -4.97 -14.58 0.12
C ILE A 189 -4.40 -15.53 1.17
N LEU A 190 -5.03 -15.62 2.34
CA LEU A 190 -4.60 -16.47 3.44
C LEU A 190 -4.89 -17.95 3.18
N GLY A 191 -5.92 -18.27 2.39
CA GLY A 191 -6.26 -19.62 1.96
C GLY A 191 -5.16 -20.30 1.15
N GLN A 192 -4.25 -19.55 0.53
CA GLN A 192 -3.05 -20.10 -0.12
C GLN A 192 -2.06 -20.72 0.88
N PHE A 193 -2.14 -20.35 2.17
CA PHE A 193 -1.30 -20.90 3.24
C PHE A 193 -1.96 -22.06 4.00
N LYS A 194 -3.27 -22.32 3.82
CA LYS A 194 -4.07 -23.32 4.56
C LYS A 194 -3.81 -24.79 4.17
N LYS A 195 -2.55 -25.22 4.02
CA LYS A 195 -2.26 -26.65 3.83
C LYS A 195 -1.94 -27.42 5.11
N ASP A 196 -1.41 -26.81 6.19
CA ASP A 196 -1.26 -27.44 7.52
C ASP A 196 -1.12 -26.36 8.62
N ASP A 197 -1.91 -26.45 9.72
CA ASP A 197 -2.11 -25.37 10.71
C ASP A 197 -0.86 -24.96 11.52
N ASP A 198 0.07 -25.88 11.80
CA ASP A 198 1.27 -25.58 12.61
C ASP A 198 2.36 -24.83 11.81
N ASP A 199 2.38 -24.98 10.48
CA ASP A 199 3.39 -24.38 9.58
C ASP A 199 3.00 -22.94 9.15
N ILE A 200 1.71 -22.61 9.24
CA ILE A 200 1.16 -21.30 8.84
C ILE A 200 1.73 -20.17 9.67
N ASN A 201 1.83 -20.34 11.00
CA ASN A 201 2.34 -19.28 11.87
C ASN A 201 3.83 -19.00 11.59
N GLU A 202 4.63 -20.01 11.24
CA GLU A 202 6.05 -19.82 10.96
C GLU A 202 6.31 -19.25 9.56
N LEU A 203 5.56 -19.72 8.54
CA LEU A 203 5.62 -19.22 7.16
C LEU A 203 5.04 -17.81 7.03
N ALA A 204 3.90 -17.54 7.67
CA ALA A 204 3.30 -16.21 7.71
C ALA A 204 4.23 -15.24 8.48
N LYS A 205 4.84 -15.67 9.58
CA LYS A 205 5.88 -14.86 10.25
C LYS A 205 7.01 -14.55 9.30
N LYS A 206 7.66 -15.55 8.69
CA LYS A 206 8.76 -15.30 7.73
C LYS A 206 8.38 -14.36 6.57
N ARG A 207 7.14 -14.41 6.08
CA ARG A 207 6.69 -13.59 4.94
C ARG A 207 6.24 -12.19 5.35
N PHE A 208 5.59 -12.05 6.50
CA PHE A 208 4.96 -10.80 6.90
C PHE A 208 5.72 -10.04 7.98
N THR A 209 6.79 -10.57 8.56
CA THR A 209 7.64 -9.83 9.51
C THR A 209 8.70 -8.96 8.85
N THR A 210 8.77 -8.93 7.52
CA THR A 210 9.73 -8.11 6.80
C THR A 210 9.04 -7.32 5.70
N GLU A 211 9.30 -6.01 5.67
CA GLU A 211 8.85 -5.10 4.62
C GLU A 211 10.06 -4.46 3.96
N GLN A 212 10.10 -4.50 2.62
CA GLN A 212 11.27 -4.10 1.84
C GLN A 212 10.89 -3.02 0.83
N PHE A 213 11.77 -2.03 0.69
CA PHE A 213 11.57 -0.89 -0.19
C PHE A 213 12.89 -0.48 -0.87
N TYR A 214 12.76 0.06 -2.07
CA TYR A 214 13.84 0.72 -2.81
C TYR A 214 13.68 2.23 -2.71
N ILE A 215 14.77 2.97 -2.50
CA ILE A 215 14.72 4.42 -2.47
C ILE A 215 14.77 4.93 -3.92
N TRP A 216 13.68 5.54 -4.38
CA TRP A 216 13.60 6.05 -5.74
C TRP A 216 14.60 7.20 -5.94
N GLN A 217 15.47 7.05 -6.95
CA GLN A 217 16.42 8.07 -7.35
C GLN A 217 15.85 8.88 -8.51
N PHE A 218 15.68 10.19 -8.32
CA PHE A 218 15.31 11.10 -9.39
C PHE A 218 16.57 11.38 -10.24
N ASN A 219 16.57 10.92 -11.48
CA ASN A 219 17.55 11.37 -12.47
C ASN A 219 17.03 12.70 -13.02
N ASP A 220 17.41 13.81 -12.38
CA ASP A 220 17.19 15.17 -12.90
C ASP A 220 18.03 15.42 -14.18
#